data_AF-A0A2E5MCF5-F1
#
_entry.id   AF-A0A2E5MCF5-F1
#
_cell.length_a   1.000
_cell.length_b   1.000
_cell.length_c   1.000
_cell.angle_alpha   90.00
_cell.angle_beta   90.00
_cell.angle_gamma   90.00
#
_symmetry.space_group_name_H-M   'P 1'
#
loop_
_entity.id
_entity.type
_entity.pdbx_description
1 polymer ?
#
loop_
_entity_poly.entity_id
_entity_poly.type
_entity_poly.pdbx_seq_one_letter_code
_entity_poly.pdbx_strand_id
1 'polypeptide(L)'
;MAGNNNSIINRQKISLGSGFKFIFLNAIISTLLAGILTLILGLDTPFQIGSTTEMLPAFSFVLGTFVFSIFLQSLGIILLTEMNYRTSDALVKWRTMSVIFLVLFGIGPIFGGAVSIQAGLVINILHLSVGVPAIIFLPDQIK
;
A
#
# COMPACT_ATOMS: atom_id res chain seq x y z
N MET A 1 -34.02 5.07 24.22
CA MET A 1 -32.58 4.71 24.07
C MET A 1 -32.25 3.83 22.84
N ALA A 2 -33.21 3.20 22.15
CA ALA A 2 -32.94 2.31 21.01
C ALA A 2 -32.52 3.01 19.68
N GLY A 3 -32.82 4.31 19.50
CA GLY A 3 -32.52 5.04 18.25
C GLY A 3 -31.03 5.35 18.03
N ASN A 4 -30.23 5.45 19.10
CA ASN A 4 -28.81 5.80 18.99
C ASN A 4 -27.96 4.62 18.48
N ASN A 5 -28.26 3.40 18.94
CA ASN A 5 -27.48 2.20 18.60
C ASN A 5 -27.59 1.84 17.11
N ASN A 6 -28.78 1.96 16.51
CA ASN A 6 -28.95 1.72 15.07
C ASN A 6 -28.18 2.75 14.22
N SER A 7 -28.06 3.99 14.68
CA SER A 7 -27.27 5.03 14.00
C SER A 7 -25.76 4.78 14.06
N ILE A 8 -25.27 4.18 15.15
CA ILE A 8 -23.86 3.86 15.36
C ILE A 8 -23.48 2.63 14.53
N ILE A 9 -24.32 1.58 14.58
CA ILE A 9 -24.10 0.34 13.83
C ILE A 9 -24.14 0.60 12.32
N ASN A 10 -25.06 1.44 11.82
CA ASN A 10 -25.10 1.79 10.40
C ASN A 10 -23.89 2.61 9.96
N ARG A 11 -23.38 3.53 10.80
CA ARG A 11 -22.15 4.28 10.49
C ARG A 11 -20.92 3.37 10.42
N GLN A 12 -20.79 2.43 11.35
CA GLN A 12 -19.70 1.44 11.33
C GLN A 12 -19.77 0.50 10.13
N LYS A 13 -20.97 0.05 9.71
CA LYS A 13 -21.12 -0.79 8.50
C LYS A 13 -20.79 -0.05 7.20
N ILE A 14 -21.18 1.22 7.08
CA ILE A 14 -20.90 2.04 5.90
C ILE A 14 -19.38 2.32 5.79
N SER A 15 -18.73 2.64 6.93
CA SER A 15 -17.27 2.83 7.04
C SER A 15 -16.47 1.55 6.72
N LEU A 16 -16.91 0.38 7.21
CA LEU A 16 -16.28 -0.91 6.86
C LEU A 16 -16.41 -1.23 5.36
N GLY A 17 -17.57 -0.94 4.76
CA GLY A 17 -17.83 -1.19 3.35
C GLY A 17 -16.96 -0.34 2.43
N SER A 18 -16.75 0.94 2.77
CA SER A 18 -15.87 1.83 1.99
C SER A 18 -14.40 1.45 2.13
N GLY A 19 -13.95 1.13 3.35
CA GLY A 19 -12.56 0.71 3.60
C GLY A 19 -12.19 -0.57 2.85
N PHE A 20 -13.04 -1.59 2.90
CA PHE A 20 -12.82 -2.83 2.15
C PHE A 20 -12.76 -2.60 0.64
N LYS A 21 -13.69 -1.80 0.11
CA LYS A 21 -13.72 -1.45 -1.31
C LYS A 21 -12.45 -0.72 -1.73
N PHE A 22 -11.97 0.23 -0.92
CA PHE A 22 -10.73 0.96 -1.18
C PHE A 22 -9.52 0.02 -1.23
N ILE A 23 -9.35 -0.84 -0.22
CA ILE A 23 -8.25 -1.81 -0.15
C ILE A 23 -8.24 -2.68 -1.40
N PHE A 24 -9.39 -3.25 -1.76
CA PHE A 24 -9.51 -4.18 -2.88
C PHE A 24 -9.25 -3.50 -4.22
N LEU A 25 -9.80 -2.30 -4.45
CA LEU A 25 -9.56 -1.54 -5.66
C LEU A 25 -8.08 -1.17 -5.81
N ASN A 26 -7.44 -0.72 -4.73
CA ASN A 26 -6.04 -0.33 -4.78
C ASN A 26 -5.12 -1.55 -5.02
N ALA A 27 -5.48 -2.70 -4.45
CA ALA A 27 -4.80 -3.95 -4.71
C ALA A 27 -4.92 -4.36 -6.19
N ILE A 28 -6.12 -4.28 -6.78
CA ILE A 28 -6.31 -4.56 -8.21
C ILE A 28 -5.46 -3.64 -9.07
N ILE A 29 -5.48 -2.33 -8.82
CA ILE A 29 -4.72 -1.34 -9.60
C ILE A 29 -3.21 -1.64 -9.52
N SER A 30 -2.70 -1.91 -8.32
CA SER A 30 -1.28 -2.21 -8.11
C SER A 30 -0.88 -3.53 -8.78
N THR A 31 -1.75 -4.55 -8.73
CA THR A 31 -1.53 -5.84 -9.40
C THR A 31 -1.58 -5.72 -10.92
N LEU A 32 -2.53 -4.95 -11.47
CA LEU A 32 -2.59 -4.69 -12.91
C LEU A 32 -1.33 -3.97 -13.38
N LEU A 33 -0.88 -2.98 -12.62
CA LEU A 33 0.36 -2.28 -12.91
C LEU A 33 1.57 -3.22 -12.84
N ALA A 34 1.65 -4.09 -11.82
CA ALA A 34 2.69 -5.12 -11.76
C ALA A 34 2.63 -6.06 -12.97
N GLY A 35 1.44 -6.52 -13.36
CA GLY A 35 1.25 -7.37 -14.53
C GLY A 35 1.68 -6.70 -15.84
N ILE A 36 1.36 -5.41 -16.02
CA ILE A 36 1.82 -4.65 -17.19
C ILE A 36 3.34 -4.57 -17.20
N LEU A 37 3.96 -4.20 -16.08
CA LEU A 37 5.40 -4.06 -15.98
C LEU A 37 6.11 -5.40 -16.19
N THR A 38 5.62 -6.51 -15.64
CA THR A 38 6.40 -7.75 -15.59
C THR A 38 5.99 -8.79 -16.62
N LEU A 39 4.71 -8.92 -16.93
CA LEU A 39 4.20 -9.90 -17.90
C LEU A 39 4.11 -9.34 -19.33
N ILE A 40 3.80 -8.04 -19.48
CA ILE A 40 3.68 -7.42 -20.81
C ILE A 40 5.01 -6.80 -21.24
N LEU A 41 5.62 -5.98 -20.39
CA LEU A 41 6.88 -5.29 -20.71
C LEU A 41 8.12 -6.14 -20.38
N GLY A 42 7.96 -7.27 -19.71
CA GLY A 42 9.06 -8.18 -19.37
C GLY A 42 10.09 -7.55 -18.43
N LEU A 43 9.68 -6.63 -17.55
CA LEU A 43 10.61 -5.99 -16.63
C LEU A 43 11.03 -6.94 -15.49
N ASP A 44 12.30 -6.82 -15.09
CA ASP A 44 12.90 -7.59 -14.00
C ASP A 44 12.07 -7.53 -12.70
N THR A 45 11.99 -8.67 -12.02
CA THR A 45 11.18 -8.88 -10.82
C THR A 45 12.09 -9.25 -9.65
N PRO A 46 12.70 -8.28 -8.98
CA PRO A 46 13.60 -8.56 -7.85
C PRO A 46 12.86 -9.28 -6.72
N PHE A 47 13.49 -10.31 -6.15
CA PHE A 47 12.94 -11.01 -4.98
C PHE A 47 12.86 -10.11 -3.74
N GLN A 48 13.90 -9.29 -3.50
CA GLN A 48 13.97 -8.32 -2.41
C GLN A 48 14.94 -7.19 -2.72
N ILE A 49 14.82 -6.07 -2.00
CA ILE A 49 15.80 -4.98 -2.02
C ILE A 49 17.14 -5.52 -1.52
N GLY A 50 18.22 -5.31 -2.30
CA GLY A 50 19.56 -5.81 -1.98
C GLY A 50 19.86 -7.25 -2.43
N SER A 51 18.90 -7.95 -3.04
CA SER A 51 19.25 -9.14 -3.82
C SER A 51 19.91 -8.70 -5.12
N THR A 52 21.05 -9.32 -5.46
CA THR A 52 21.79 -9.04 -6.70
C THR A 52 21.75 -10.20 -7.70
N THR A 53 21.10 -11.31 -7.35
CA THR A 53 21.11 -12.54 -8.17
C THR A 53 19.77 -13.24 -8.25
N GLU A 54 18.81 -12.95 -7.37
CA GLU A 54 17.54 -13.68 -7.31
C GLU A 54 16.37 -12.85 -7.85
N MET A 55 15.73 -13.40 -8.89
CA MET A 55 14.50 -12.88 -9.47
C MET A 55 13.31 -13.79 -9.15
N LEU A 56 12.14 -13.19 -8.94
CA LEU A 56 10.89 -13.90 -8.82
C LEU A 56 10.37 -14.29 -10.21
N PRO A 57 9.66 -15.42 -10.36
CA PRO A 57 8.82 -15.61 -11.52
C PRO A 57 7.78 -14.48 -11.61
N ALA A 58 7.59 -13.91 -12.80
CA ALA A 58 6.73 -12.73 -13.00
C ALA A 58 5.31 -12.95 -12.47
N PHE A 59 4.74 -14.14 -12.67
CA PHE A 59 3.43 -14.49 -12.12
C PHE A 59 3.39 -14.44 -10.59
N SER A 60 4.39 -15.01 -9.92
CA SER A 60 4.51 -14.99 -8.46
C SER A 60 4.68 -13.57 -7.92
N PHE A 61 5.40 -12.71 -8.65
CA PHE A 61 5.56 -11.31 -8.31
C PHE A 61 4.24 -10.52 -8.41
N VAL A 62 3.45 -10.76 -9.46
CA VAL A 62 2.11 -10.16 -9.64
C VAL A 62 1.16 -10.59 -8.53
N LEU A 63 1.13 -11.89 -8.22
CA LEU A 63 0.29 -12.41 -7.13
C LEU A 63 0.76 -11.90 -5.76
N GLY A 64 2.07 -11.82 -5.54
CA GLY A 64 2.67 -11.22 -4.36
C GLY A 64 2.27 -9.75 -4.20
N THR A 65 2.27 -8.97 -5.28
CA THR A 65 1.85 -7.56 -5.28
C THR A 65 0.40 -7.41 -4.82
N PHE A 66 -0.48 -8.31 -5.24
CA PHE A 66 -1.88 -8.29 -4.81
C PHE A 66 -2.01 -8.50 -3.30
N VAL A 67 -1.41 -9.58 -2.78
CA VAL A 67 -1.47 -9.94 -1.36
C VAL A 67 -0.82 -8.85 -0.50
N PHE A 68 0.34 -8.35 -0.93
CA PHE A 68 1.09 -7.34 -0.20
C PHE A 68 0.35 -5.99 -0.17
N SER A 69 -0.32 -5.62 -1.26
CA SER A 69 -1.16 -4.40 -1.31
C SER A 69 -2.31 -4.47 -0.31
N ILE A 70 -3.00 -5.61 -0.20
CA ILE A 70 -4.06 -5.81 0.79
C ILE A 70 -3.49 -5.70 2.20
N PHE A 71 -2.37 -6.38 2.45
CA PHE A 71 -1.73 -6.41 3.77
C PHE A 71 -1.30 -5.02 4.24
N LEU A 72 -0.57 -4.28 3.41
CA LEU A 72 -0.08 -2.94 3.76
C LEU A 72 -1.22 -1.94 3.96
N GLN A 73 -2.23 -1.95 3.10
CA GLN A 73 -3.38 -1.04 3.24
C GLN A 73 -4.17 -1.36 4.53
N SER A 74 -4.36 -2.64 4.84
CA SER A 74 -5.03 -3.07 6.09
C SER A 74 -4.23 -2.67 7.33
N LEU A 75 -2.91 -2.87 7.31
CA LEU A 75 -2.02 -2.44 8.39
C LEU A 75 -2.04 -0.92 8.55
N GLY A 76 -2.05 -0.16 7.45
CA GLY A 76 -2.17 1.29 7.47
C GLY A 76 -3.46 1.77 8.15
N ILE A 77 -4.59 1.10 7.89
CA ILE A 77 -5.87 1.39 8.56
C ILE A 77 -5.77 1.16 10.06
N ILE A 78 -5.22 0.03 10.48
CA ILE A 78 -5.05 -0.30 11.90
C ILE A 78 -4.16 0.75 12.58
N LEU A 79 -3.02 1.08 11.97
CA LEU A 79 -2.08 2.06 12.52
C LEU A 79 -2.67 3.46 12.61
N LEU A 80 -3.33 3.95 11.55
CA LEU A 80 -3.96 5.27 11.57
C LEU A 80 -5.12 5.33 12.56
N THR A 81 -5.89 4.25 12.70
CA THR A 81 -6.94 4.12 13.72
C THR A 81 -6.33 4.23 15.12
N GLU A 82 -5.26 3.50 15.40
CA GLU A 82 -4.57 3.56 16.68
C GLU A 82 -3.97 4.94 16.97
N MET A 83 -3.41 5.60 15.95
CA MET A 83 -2.89 6.96 16.07
C MET A 83 -4.00 7.96 16.40
N ASN A 84 -5.18 7.83 15.80
CA ASN A 84 -6.35 8.66 16.11
C ASN A 84 -6.79 8.51 17.57
N TYR A 85 -6.64 7.32 18.17
CA TYR A 85 -6.95 7.12 19.58
C TYR A 85 -5.91 7.74 20.53
N ARG A 86 -4.64 7.80 20.12
CA ARG A 86 -3.53 8.22 21.00
C ARG A 86 -3.06 9.66 20.82
N THR A 87 -3.40 10.32 19.70
CA THR A 87 -2.85 11.63 19.35
C THR A 87 -3.91 12.54 18.71
N SER A 88 -3.93 13.82 19.08
CA SER A 88 -4.73 14.87 18.43
C SER A 88 -4.38 15.10 16.95
N ASP A 89 -3.10 14.96 16.59
CA ASP A 89 -2.57 15.28 15.24
C ASP A 89 -2.25 14.02 14.41
N ALA A 90 -3.01 12.94 14.63
CA ALA A 90 -2.78 11.64 13.99
C ALA A 90 -2.68 11.72 12.46
N LEU A 91 -3.55 12.51 11.81
CA LEU A 91 -3.54 12.69 10.35
C LEU A 91 -2.24 13.34 9.85
N VAL A 92 -1.76 14.38 10.54
CA VAL A 92 -0.52 15.07 10.15
C VAL A 92 0.65 14.11 10.32
N LYS A 93 0.74 13.43 11.47
CA LYS A 93 1.79 12.45 11.74
C LYS A 93 1.77 11.28 10.76
N TRP A 94 0.60 10.77 10.39
CA TRP A 94 0.46 9.73 9.38
C TRP A 94 1.06 10.17 8.05
N ARG A 95 0.61 11.32 7.53
CA ARG A 95 1.13 11.86 6.26
C ARG A 95 2.63 12.07 6.31
N THR A 96 3.16 12.66 7.38
CA THR A 96 4.60 12.88 7.55
C THR A 96 5.36 11.56 7.56
N MET A 97 4.94 10.57 8.36
CA MET A 97 5.62 9.28 8.44
C MET A 97 5.53 8.49 7.14
N SER A 98 4.38 8.52 6.46
CA SER A 98 4.20 7.87 5.16
C SER A 98 5.04 8.51 4.07
N VAL A 99 5.18 9.85 4.05
CA VAL A 99 6.08 10.54 3.10
C VAL A 99 7.53 10.18 3.38
N ILE A 100 7.96 10.20 4.66
CA ILE A 100 9.32 9.79 5.04
C ILE A 100 9.57 8.34 4.62
N PHE A 101 8.62 7.44 4.90
CA PHE A 101 8.70 6.04 4.48
C PHE A 101 8.83 5.91 2.96
N LEU A 102 7.98 6.58 2.17
CA LEU A 102 8.06 6.55 0.71
C LEU A 102 9.39 7.05 0.18
N VAL A 103 9.94 8.11 0.77
CA VAL A 103 11.24 8.67 0.37
C VAL A 103 12.36 7.68 0.70
N LEU A 104 12.45 7.19 1.93
CA LEU A 104 13.50 6.26 2.35
C LEU A 104 13.43 4.95 1.56
N PHE A 105 12.22 4.42 1.36
CA PHE A 105 12.02 3.17 0.66
C PHE A 105 12.14 3.31 -0.86
N GLY A 106 11.81 4.47 -1.44
CA GLY A 106 12.01 4.75 -2.88
C GLY A 106 13.48 5.01 -3.24
N ILE A 107 14.25 5.54 -2.29
CA ILE A 107 15.70 5.75 -2.41
C ILE A 107 16.45 4.42 -2.20
N GLY A 108 15.94 3.53 -1.34
CA GLY A 108 16.56 2.23 -1.03
C GLY A 108 16.99 1.41 -2.26
N PRO A 109 16.12 1.13 -3.25
CA PRO A 109 16.49 0.40 -4.46
C PRO A 109 17.50 1.12 -5.37
N ILE A 110 17.55 2.46 -5.30
CA ILE A 110 18.47 3.30 -6.09
C ILE A 110 19.89 3.24 -5.51
N PHE A 111 20.03 3.22 -4.18
CA PHE A 111 21.33 3.27 -3.48
C PHE A 111 21.78 1.93 -2.88
N GLY A 112 20.86 0.98 -2.67
CA GLY A 112 21.07 -0.29 -1.98
C GLY A 112 21.32 -1.49 -2.89
N GLY A 113 21.56 -1.27 -4.18
CA GLY A 113 21.92 -2.34 -5.13
C GLY A 113 20.74 -3.21 -5.52
N ALA A 114 19.77 -2.67 -6.26
CA ALA A 114 18.86 -3.51 -7.03
C ALA A 114 19.66 -4.35 -8.05
N VAL A 115 19.22 -5.58 -8.33
CA VAL A 115 19.80 -6.48 -9.37
C VAL A 115 20.05 -5.73 -10.69
N SER A 116 19.17 -4.78 -11.02
CA SER A 116 19.26 -3.89 -12.18
C SER A 116 18.52 -2.56 -11.93
N ILE A 117 18.78 -1.54 -12.76
CA ILE A 117 18.03 -0.26 -12.74
C ILE A 117 16.53 -0.52 -12.97
N GLN A 118 16.22 -1.46 -13.85
CA GLN A 118 14.85 -1.88 -14.19
C GLN A 118 14.13 -2.47 -12.98
N ALA A 119 14.79 -3.35 -12.22
CA ALA A 119 14.27 -3.92 -10.99
C ALA A 119 13.97 -2.84 -9.93
N GLY A 120 14.86 -1.87 -9.76
CA GLY A 120 14.64 -0.74 -8.85
C GLY A 120 13.45 0.13 -9.26
N LEU A 121 13.28 0.36 -10.56
CA LEU A 121 12.17 1.13 -11.12
C LEU A 121 10.82 0.40 -10.94
N VAL A 122 10.77 -0.91 -11.15
CA VAL A 122 9.58 -1.74 -10.92
C VAL A 122 9.14 -1.67 -9.46
N ILE A 123 10.06 -1.87 -8.51
CA ILE A 123 9.75 -1.75 -7.08
C ILE A 123 9.22 -0.35 -6.76
N ASN A 124 9.88 0.70 -7.23
CA ASN A 124 9.50 2.08 -6.91
C ASN A 124 8.12 2.45 -7.46
N ILE A 125 7.80 2.07 -8.70
CA ILE A 125 6.48 2.34 -9.28
C ILE A 125 5.38 1.65 -8.47
N LEU A 126 5.60 0.40 -8.05
CA LEU A 126 4.63 -0.33 -7.24
C LEU A 126 4.54 0.20 -5.81
N HIS A 127 5.65 0.67 -5.24
CA HIS A 127 5.64 1.32 -3.95
C HIS A 127 4.81 2.60 -3.96
N LEU A 128 4.94 3.39 -5.03
CA LEU A 128 4.14 4.60 -5.23
C LEU A 128 2.66 4.26 -5.49
N SER A 129 2.36 3.20 -6.23
CA SER A 129 0.98 2.79 -6.51
C SER A 129 0.22 2.34 -5.26
N VAL A 130 0.92 1.87 -4.23
CA VAL A 130 0.31 1.53 -2.94
C VAL A 130 0.38 2.70 -1.95
N GLY A 131 1.55 3.33 -1.84
CA GLY A 131 1.83 4.34 -0.82
C GLY A 131 1.12 5.67 -1.05
N VAL A 132 1.05 6.16 -2.29
CA VAL A 132 0.37 7.44 -2.58
C VAL A 132 -1.13 7.35 -2.27
N PRO A 133 -1.86 6.31 -2.71
CA PRO A 133 -3.25 6.14 -2.32
C PRO A 133 -3.45 6.00 -0.81
N ALA A 134 -2.54 5.33 -0.11
CA ALA A 134 -2.58 5.19 1.35
C ALA A 134 -2.42 6.55 2.08
N ILE A 135 -1.65 7.48 1.54
CA ILE A 135 -1.50 8.83 2.12
C ILE A 135 -2.76 9.67 1.92
N ILE A 136 -3.36 9.56 0.73
CA ILE A 136 -4.43 10.47 0.31
C ILE A 136 -5.79 9.99 0.81
N PHE A 137 -6.14 8.72 0.59
CA PHE A 137 -7.52 8.24 0.70
C PHE A 137 -7.80 7.41 1.96
N LEU A 138 -6.76 6.84 2.57
CA LEU A 138 -6.89 6.02 3.78
C LEU A 138 -7.47 6.80 4.97
N PRO A 139 -7.12 8.09 5.20
CA PRO A 139 -7.80 8.91 6.21
C PRO A 139 -9.31 9.04 6.05
N ASP A 140 -9.82 8.94 4.82
CA ASP A 140 -11.26 9.01 4.55
C ASP A 140 -11.97 7.69 4.82
N GLN A 141 -11.23 6.59 5.02
CA GLN A 141 -11.80 5.27 5.34
C GLN A 141 -12.02 5.05 6.84
N ILE A 142 -11.48 5.92 7.70
CA ILE A 142 -11.48 5.77 9.17
C ILE A 142 -12.43 6.77 9.86
N LYS A 143 -13.02 7.70 9.10
CA LYS A 143 -14.05 8.64 9.58
C LYS A 143 -15.39 7.94 9.77
#